data_AF-A0AAE2VB82-F1
#
_entry.id   AF-A0AAE2VB82-F1
#
_cell.length_a   1.000
_cell.length_b   1.000
_cell.length_c   1.000
_cell.angle_alpha   90.00
_cell.angle_beta   90.00
_cell.angle_gamma   90.00
#
_symmetry.space_group_name_H-M   'P 1'
#
loop_
_entity.id
_entity.type
_entity.pdbx_description
1 polymer ?
#
loop_
_entity_poly.entity_id
_entity_poly.type
_entity_poly.pdbx_seq_one_letter_code
_entity_poly.pdbx_strand_id
1 'polypeptide(L)'
;MRPIFLRLLIVAFALLGCAQLPAQHQLARNVYDTKSNTWVKVTCLFGSLPAYGYVPIRVEMNNATEIDRNLTLEFTSKDHSGFGSESGSRLNSSFEFSCDAESRETYDFIVPVTTIFQTSTYDTGSELIMKLNCSGFPQVSGSLSSVLSYDWPSVVASSALYVPNASTLTSHISSSSRSSSNVEFASSFDPSNMSTDWRAYIGRDVMMLTSTDWTKLDPGARNAILEWNRLGGRLLIYTSAASETFASLQIDSNSPADSGSRVIQRSFGTVSLLPLPTSGRLDATATTAMVRGNSTGKTQLTPGYSSLGQHTNYYHLLYSYAAKWPLLDILGQKHFNTVFFILILLAFAILIGPINLFVFAKAGNRHKLFITTPIISLAASALLIVLILFQDGFGGRGHRMVLMEIQPQENKAYIIQEQAARTGVLLGASFETSERTLMTPVALSPSRWSRVTTDSNAPSSYTANEGDDGLDASGDWFQSRSIHGHLLQSVRSTRGRIELSPEAGAPVLTSTFDYDLGTVFYQSKDGAWWTSDALGKGNSVTLSPSSKSAFQKWFVTQRHQFSSGNAKQLDFLARQPGRFYALTENAPAIETYRSIKWLSTNTLITGHIAR
;
A
#
# COMPACT_ATOMS: atom_id res chain seq x y z
N MET A 1 -11.66 30.50 -56.34
CA MET A 1 -11.93 30.89 -54.93
C MET A 1 -12.47 29.77 -54.02
N ARG A 2 -13.02 28.66 -54.53
CA ARG A 2 -13.56 27.56 -53.67
C ARG A 2 -12.59 26.51 -53.08
N PRO A 3 -11.36 26.25 -53.58
CA PRO A 3 -10.50 25.19 -53.01
C PRO A 3 -9.65 25.62 -51.82
N ILE A 4 -9.48 26.94 -51.59
CA ILE A 4 -8.67 27.47 -50.47
C ILE A 4 -9.50 27.49 -49.18
N PHE A 5 -10.79 27.82 -49.26
CA PHE A 5 -11.69 27.81 -48.11
C PHE A 5 -11.91 26.41 -47.53
N LEU A 6 -11.96 25.37 -48.37
CA LEU A 6 -12.12 23.99 -47.92
C LEU A 6 -10.86 23.45 -47.24
N ARG A 7 -9.66 23.87 -47.67
CA ARG A 7 -8.39 23.51 -47.02
C ARG A 7 -8.18 24.25 -45.69
N LEU A 8 -8.62 25.50 -45.58
CA LEU A 8 -8.62 26.24 -44.30
C LEU A 8 -9.62 25.66 -43.29
N LEU A 9 -10.77 25.16 -43.74
CA LEU A 9 -11.75 24.52 -42.87
C LEU A 9 -11.28 23.16 -42.33
N ILE A 10 -10.54 22.38 -43.14
CA ILE A 10 -9.97 21.08 -42.72
C ILE A 10 -8.77 21.30 -41.77
N VAL A 11 -7.96 22.34 -41.97
CA VAL A 11 -6.89 22.71 -41.02
C VAL A 11 -7.46 23.27 -39.72
N ALA A 12 -8.56 24.04 -39.77
CA ALA A 12 -9.26 24.52 -38.57
C ALA A 12 -9.93 23.38 -37.79
N PHE A 13 -10.51 22.38 -38.46
CA PHE A 13 -11.06 21.18 -37.80
C PHE A 13 -9.99 20.23 -37.26
N ALA A 14 -8.81 20.17 -37.90
CA ALA A 14 -7.67 19.42 -37.37
C ALA A 14 -7.03 20.11 -36.15
N LEU A 15 -7.11 21.44 -36.05
CA LEU A 15 -6.63 22.22 -34.90
C LEU A 15 -7.64 22.30 -33.74
N LEU A 16 -8.92 22.02 -33.99
CA LEU A 16 -9.98 21.98 -32.96
C LEU A 16 -10.20 20.59 -32.34
N GLY A 17 -9.50 19.55 -32.82
CA GLY A 17 -9.64 18.16 -32.37
C GLY A 17 -8.60 17.67 -31.34
N CYS A 18 -7.55 18.45 -31.07
CA CYS A 18 -6.61 18.15 -29.99
C CYS A 18 -7.05 18.87 -28.71
N ALA A 19 -8.18 18.44 -28.14
CA ALA A 19 -8.36 18.62 -26.71
C ALA A 19 -7.16 17.92 -26.06
N GLN A 20 -6.25 18.70 -25.48
CA GLN A 20 -5.21 18.15 -24.62
C GLN A 20 -5.95 17.43 -23.49
N LEU A 21 -6.03 16.10 -23.58
CA LEU A 21 -6.41 15.28 -22.43
C LEU A 21 -5.38 15.63 -21.35
N PRO A 22 -5.80 16.23 -20.23
CA PRO A 22 -4.84 16.83 -19.34
C PRO A 22 -3.99 15.72 -18.72
N ALA A 23 -2.68 15.93 -18.73
CA ALA A 23 -1.67 15.06 -18.15
C ALA A 23 -1.87 14.81 -16.64
N GLN A 24 -2.69 15.65 -16.02
CA GLN A 24 -2.93 15.77 -14.59
C GLN A 24 -4.41 16.10 -14.42
N HIS A 25 -5.02 15.68 -13.31
CA HIS A 25 -6.41 15.99 -13.05
C HIS A 25 -6.53 17.23 -12.18
N GLN A 26 -7.12 18.31 -12.70
CA GLN A 26 -7.40 19.50 -11.92
C GLN A 26 -8.65 19.27 -11.06
N LEU A 27 -8.47 18.99 -9.77
CA LEU A 27 -9.56 18.82 -8.81
C LEU A 27 -10.38 20.11 -8.66
N ALA A 28 -9.68 21.24 -8.59
CA ALA A 28 -10.32 22.55 -8.56
C ALA A 28 -9.39 23.64 -9.08
N ARG A 29 -9.97 24.68 -9.68
CA ARG A 29 -9.32 25.97 -9.88
C ARG A 29 -10.35 27.05 -9.60
N ASN A 30 -10.08 27.86 -8.58
CA ASN A 30 -10.98 28.91 -8.16
C ASN A 30 -10.24 30.24 -8.10
N VAL A 31 -10.84 31.26 -8.70
CA VAL A 31 -10.39 32.65 -8.57
C VAL A 31 -11.25 33.31 -7.51
N TYR A 32 -10.66 33.65 -6.37
CA TYR A 32 -11.37 34.22 -5.23
C TYR A 32 -11.68 35.69 -5.43
N ASP A 33 -10.71 36.44 -5.96
CA ASP A 33 -10.90 37.84 -6.36
C ASP A 33 -10.13 38.13 -7.66
N THR A 34 -10.86 38.67 -8.63
CA THR A 34 -10.31 39.03 -9.93
C THR A 34 -9.55 40.35 -9.90
N LYS A 35 -9.83 41.24 -8.93
CA LYS A 35 -9.16 42.53 -8.78
C LYS A 35 -7.76 42.38 -8.18
N SER A 36 -7.67 41.64 -7.07
CA SER A 36 -6.37 41.28 -6.50
C SER A 36 -5.65 40.21 -7.32
N ASN A 37 -6.37 39.45 -8.15
CA ASN A 37 -5.86 38.23 -8.80
C ASN A 37 -5.52 37.14 -7.77
N THR A 38 -6.30 37.04 -6.69
CA THR A 38 -6.17 35.97 -5.68
C THR A 38 -6.85 34.70 -6.19
N TRP A 39 -6.12 33.59 -6.26
CA TRP A 39 -6.64 32.32 -6.76
C TRP A 39 -5.95 31.11 -6.12
N VAL A 40 -6.62 29.97 -6.21
CA VAL A 40 -6.08 28.67 -5.82
C VAL A 40 -6.35 27.63 -6.91
N LYS A 41 -5.38 26.73 -7.11
CA LYS A 41 -5.48 25.61 -8.04
C LYS A 41 -5.02 24.35 -7.33
N VAL A 42 -5.85 23.32 -7.32
CA VAL A 42 -5.54 22.02 -6.73
C VAL A 42 -5.52 20.96 -7.83
N THR A 43 -4.42 20.24 -7.92
CA THR A 43 -4.12 19.33 -9.03
C THR A 43 -3.66 17.98 -8.49
N CYS A 44 -4.32 16.89 -8.90
CA CYS A 44 -3.79 15.55 -8.74
C CYS A 44 -2.76 15.28 -9.84
N LEU A 45 -1.54 14.89 -9.47
CA LEU A 45 -0.45 14.73 -10.45
C LEU A 45 -0.60 13.49 -11.33
N PHE A 46 -1.53 12.59 -11.00
CA PHE A 46 -1.95 11.48 -11.84
C PHE A 46 -3.39 11.67 -12.31
N GLY A 47 -3.71 11.19 -13.52
CA GLY A 47 -5.06 11.26 -14.08
C GLY A 47 -6.11 10.35 -13.43
N SER A 48 -5.73 9.37 -12.61
CA SER A 48 -6.64 8.41 -11.97
C SER A 48 -6.22 8.06 -10.54
N LEU A 49 -7.10 7.45 -9.75
CA LEU A 49 -6.83 6.93 -8.40
C LEU A 49 -6.33 5.47 -8.44
N PRO A 50 -5.43 5.06 -7.53
CA PRO A 50 -5.06 3.65 -7.36
C PRO A 50 -6.09 2.92 -6.47
N ALA A 51 -6.03 1.59 -6.44
CA ALA A 51 -6.93 0.76 -5.61
C ALA A 51 -6.60 0.78 -4.10
N TYR A 52 -5.41 1.27 -3.76
CA TYR A 52 -4.86 1.47 -2.41
C TYR A 52 -3.63 2.37 -2.53
N GLY A 53 -3.10 2.88 -1.41
CA GLY A 53 -1.84 3.64 -1.41
C GLY A 53 -2.06 5.13 -1.23
N TYR A 54 -1.37 5.94 -2.02
CA TYR A 54 -1.44 7.40 -1.95
C TYR A 54 -1.62 8.04 -3.32
N VAL A 55 -2.08 9.28 -3.32
CA VAL A 55 -2.09 10.16 -4.49
C VAL A 55 -1.39 11.48 -4.18
N PRO A 56 -0.45 11.93 -5.02
CA PRO A 56 0.19 13.22 -4.86
C PRO A 56 -0.73 14.35 -5.36
N ILE A 57 -0.98 15.32 -4.50
CA ILE A 57 -1.76 16.52 -4.79
C ILE A 57 -0.87 17.75 -4.67
N ARG A 58 -0.89 18.60 -5.69
CA ARG A 58 -0.25 19.91 -5.70
C ARG A 58 -1.27 21.01 -5.55
N VAL A 59 -1.04 21.91 -4.61
CA VAL A 59 -1.80 23.14 -4.42
C VAL A 59 -0.92 24.32 -4.82
N GLU A 60 -1.36 25.07 -5.82
CA GLU A 60 -0.77 26.37 -6.16
C GLU A 60 -1.71 27.47 -5.67
N MET A 61 -1.21 28.40 -4.86
CA MET A 61 -1.96 29.56 -4.40
C MET A 61 -1.24 30.86 -4.73
N ASN A 62 -1.99 31.83 -5.23
CA ASN A 62 -1.56 33.22 -5.34
C ASN A 62 -2.38 34.04 -4.35
N ASN A 63 -1.78 34.43 -3.23
CA ASN A 63 -2.40 35.31 -2.24
C ASN A 63 -1.99 36.76 -2.51
N ALA A 64 -2.75 37.47 -3.33
CA ALA A 64 -2.48 38.87 -3.60
C ALA A 64 -3.17 39.85 -2.63
N THR A 65 -3.49 39.37 -1.41
CA THR A 65 -4.11 40.21 -0.37
C THR A 65 -3.07 40.60 0.68
N GLU A 66 -3.34 41.69 1.42
CA GLU A 66 -2.46 42.22 2.49
C GLU A 66 -2.50 41.38 3.78
N ILE A 67 -3.20 40.23 3.79
CA ILE A 67 -3.39 39.39 4.98
C ILE A 67 -2.99 37.96 4.62
N ASP A 68 -2.28 37.31 5.53
CA ASP A 68 -1.95 35.90 5.47
C ASP A 68 -3.23 35.05 5.42
N ARG A 69 -3.16 33.95 4.67
CA ARG A 69 -4.29 33.04 4.51
C ARG A 69 -3.95 31.69 5.10
N ASN A 70 -4.72 31.28 6.09
CA ASN A 70 -4.73 29.90 6.57
C ASN A 70 -5.68 29.07 5.70
N LEU A 71 -5.22 27.89 5.31
CA LEU A 71 -5.94 26.94 4.49
C LEU A 71 -6.01 25.57 5.16
N THR A 72 -7.16 24.92 5.03
CA THR A 72 -7.37 23.53 5.44
C THR A 72 -7.89 22.75 4.26
N LEU A 73 -7.21 21.67 3.92
CA LEU A 73 -7.54 20.79 2.82
C LEU A 73 -7.97 19.42 3.38
N GLU A 74 -9.25 19.11 3.24
CA GLU A 74 -9.85 17.87 3.70
C GLU A 74 -10.09 16.95 2.51
N PHE A 75 -9.71 15.68 2.65
CA PHE A 75 -10.02 14.64 1.67
C PHE A 75 -10.84 13.53 2.30
N THR A 76 -11.80 13.03 1.54
CA THR A 76 -12.49 11.76 1.81
C THR A 76 -12.32 10.86 0.59
N SER A 77 -11.51 9.82 0.74
CA SER A 77 -11.42 8.72 -0.21
C SER A 77 -12.47 7.67 0.11
N LYS A 78 -13.16 7.14 -0.89
CA LYS A 78 -14.20 6.11 -0.75
C LYS A 78 -13.97 5.00 -1.77
N ASP A 79 -14.25 3.76 -1.38
CA ASP A 79 -14.52 2.72 -2.36
C ASP A 79 -16.01 2.75 -2.75
N HIS A 80 -16.32 2.34 -3.97
CA HIS A 80 -17.71 2.22 -4.39
C HIS A 80 -17.89 0.99 -5.27
N SER A 81 -19.08 0.41 -5.18
CA SER A 81 -19.50 -0.70 -6.03
C SER A 81 -20.95 -0.45 -6.52
N GLY A 82 -21.13 -0.35 -7.85
CA GLY A 82 -22.44 -0.16 -8.48
C GLY A 82 -23.13 1.21 -8.32
N PHE A 83 -24.37 1.31 -8.82
CA PHE A 83 -25.19 2.52 -8.82
C PHE A 83 -25.84 2.78 -7.45
N GLY A 84 -25.41 3.82 -6.74
CA GLY A 84 -26.27 4.58 -5.84
C GLY A 84 -26.35 4.17 -4.36
N SER A 85 -25.38 3.46 -3.78
CA SER A 85 -25.32 3.31 -2.32
C SER A 85 -24.02 3.84 -1.72
N GLU A 86 -24.12 4.72 -0.72
CA GLU A 86 -23.03 5.29 0.09
C GLU A 86 -22.35 4.26 1.02
N SER A 87 -22.30 2.99 0.62
CA SER A 87 -22.03 1.87 1.52
C SER A 87 -20.57 1.40 1.54
N GLY A 88 -19.66 2.17 0.92
CA GLY A 88 -18.24 1.86 0.85
C GLY A 88 -17.41 2.28 2.07
N SER A 89 -16.28 1.61 2.25
CA SER A 89 -15.23 2.02 3.19
C SER A 89 -14.72 3.41 2.81
N ARG A 90 -14.34 4.18 3.82
CA ARG A 90 -13.87 5.56 3.65
C ARG A 90 -12.57 5.78 4.40
N LEU A 91 -11.73 6.64 3.85
CA LEU A 91 -10.53 7.14 4.49
C LEU A 91 -10.53 8.66 4.43
N ASN A 92 -10.44 9.30 5.60
CA ASN A 92 -10.34 10.74 5.74
C ASN A 92 -8.90 11.17 6.00
N SER A 93 -8.51 12.32 5.44
CA SER A 93 -7.24 13.00 5.76
C SER A 93 -7.43 14.51 5.74
N SER A 94 -6.65 15.23 6.54
CA SER A 94 -6.66 16.69 6.61
C SER A 94 -5.25 17.24 6.59
N PHE A 95 -5.06 18.35 5.88
CA PHE A 95 -3.78 19.06 5.77
C PHE A 95 -4.01 20.55 6.03
N GLU A 96 -3.15 21.16 6.84
CA GLU A 96 -3.21 22.58 7.17
C GLU A 96 -1.93 23.28 6.71
N PHE A 97 -2.07 24.46 6.12
CA PHE A 97 -0.96 25.27 5.64
C PHE A 97 -1.36 26.74 5.56
N SER A 98 -0.38 27.64 5.48
CA SER A 98 -0.57 29.08 5.37
C SER A 98 0.13 29.61 4.13
N CYS A 99 -0.49 30.57 3.44
CA CYS A 99 0.10 31.32 2.34
C CYS A 99 0.21 32.78 2.75
N ASP A 100 1.44 33.31 2.75
CA ASP A 100 1.75 34.64 3.23
C ASP A 100 1.05 35.72 2.38
N ALA A 101 0.81 36.89 2.97
CA ALA A 101 0.33 38.07 2.24
C ALA A 101 1.21 38.37 1.03
N GLU A 102 0.57 38.78 -0.07
CA GLU A 102 1.24 39.18 -1.33
C GLU A 102 2.21 38.14 -1.93
N SER A 103 2.01 36.86 -1.65
CA SER A 103 2.90 35.78 -2.06
C SER A 103 2.25 34.82 -3.07
N ARG A 104 3.11 34.02 -3.72
CA ARG A 104 2.69 32.86 -4.51
C ARG A 104 3.48 31.65 -4.05
N GLU A 105 2.75 30.64 -3.61
CA GLU A 105 3.33 29.42 -3.03
C GLU A 105 2.76 28.16 -3.69
N THR A 106 3.57 27.10 -3.64
CA THR A 106 3.21 25.76 -4.12
C THR A 106 3.45 24.77 -2.98
N TYR A 107 2.44 23.97 -2.68
CA TYR A 107 2.49 22.94 -1.65
C TYR A 107 2.21 21.57 -2.28
N ASP A 108 2.99 20.57 -1.89
CA ASP A 108 2.82 19.19 -2.34
C ASP A 108 2.42 18.31 -1.16
N PHE A 109 1.31 17.59 -1.31
CA PHE A 109 0.75 16.69 -0.30
C PHE A 109 0.68 15.26 -0.83
N ILE A 110 0.88 14.30 0.04
CA ILE A 110 0.71 12.88 -0.25
C ILE A 110 -0.55 12.38 0.45
N VAL A 111 -1.64 12.26 -0.31
CA VAL A 111 -2.98 12.00 0.22
C VAL A 111 -3.24 10.49 0.24
N PRO A 112 -3.45 9.86 1.41
CA PRO A 112 -3.80 8.44 1.47
C PRO A 112 -5.16 8.18 0.81
N VAL A 113 -5.29 7.04 0.15
CA VAL A 113 -6.57 6.57 -0.42
C VAL A 113 -7.01 5.28 0.25
N THR A 114 -8.34 5.11 0.37
CA THR A 114 -8.89 3.89 0.95
C THR A 114 -8.56 2.69 0.07
N THR A 115 -8.26 1.57 0.70
CA THR A 115 -8.16 0.29 0.00
C THR A 115 -9.56 -0.18 -0.35
N ILE A 116 -9.74 -0.58 -1.60
CA ILE A 116 -11.01 -1.08 -2.10
C ILE A 116 -11.18 -2.52 -1.65
N PHE A 117 -12.25 -2.83 -0.95
CA PHE A 117 -12.60 -4.20 -0.59
C PHE A 117 -13.91 -4.65 -1.22
N GLN A 118 -14.77 -3.70 -1.60
CA GLN A 118 -16.03 -4.01 -2.26
C GLN A 118 -15.82 -4.27 -3.75
N THR A 119 -16.00 -5.52 -4.16
CA THR A 119 -15.98 -5.89 -5.58
C THR A 119 -17.39 -6.18 -6.08
N SER A 120 -17.79 -5.61 -7.22
CA SER A 120 -19.01 -5.99 -7.92
C SER A 120 -18.73 -6.51 -9.32
N THR A 121 -19.70 -7.22 -9.89
CA THR A 121 -19.66 -7.73 -11.27
C THR A 121 -19.82 -6.64 -12.32
N TYR A 122 -20.26 -5.43 -11.94
CA TYR A 122 -20.56 -4.34 -12.87
C TYR A 122 -19.47 -3.27 -12.87
N ASP A 123 -19.25 -2.65 -11.72
CA ASP A 123 -18.29 -1.57 -11.55
C ASP A 123 -17.72 -1.57 -10.13
N THR A 124 -16.40 -1.45 -10.05
CA THR A 124 -15.64 -1.29 -8.81
C THR A 124 -14.70 -0.12 -9.03
N GLY A 125 -14.77 0.86 -8.14
CA GLY A 125 -13.98 2.06 -8.28
C GLY A 125 -13.69 2.72 -6.95
N SER A 126 -13.00 3.84 -7.07
CA SER A 126 -12.72 4.74 -5.96
C SER A 126 -13.12 6.16 -6.31
N GLU A 127 -13.47 6.92 -5.29
CA GLU A 127 -13.70 8.36 -5.37
C GLU A 127 -12.81 9.05 -4.34
N LEU A 128 -12.25 10.20 -4.72
CA LEU A 128 -11.56 11.12 -3.84
C LEU A 128 -12.31 12.44 -3.88
N ILE A 129 -12.93 12.82 -2.77
CA ILE A 129 -13.62 14.09 -2.59
C ILE A 129 -12.68 15.03 -1.83
N MET A 130 -12.50 16.23 -2.35
CA MET A 130 -11.68 17.28 -1.77
C MET A 130 -12.56 18.46 -1.34
N LYS A 131 -12.29 18.99 -0.15
CA LYS A 131 -12.81 20.28 0.32
C LYS A 131 -11.65 21.15 0.76
N LEU A 132 -11.58 22.36 0.23
CA LEU A 132 -10.59 23.37 0.57
C LEU A 132 -11.30 24.54 1.26
N ASN A 133 -10.91 24.79 2.51
CA ASN A 133 -11.30 25.96 3.28
C ASN A 133 -10.15 26.95 3.25
N CYS A 134 -10.43 28.21 2.90
CA CYS A 134 -9.46 29.30 2.93
C CYS A 134 -10.04 30.44 3.77
N SER A 135 -9.28 30.89 4.78
CA SER A 135 -9.70 31.98 5.67
C SER A 135 -10.13 33.24 4.89
N GLY A 136 -11.36 33.71 5.15
CA GLY A 136 -11.96 34.87 4.50
C GLY A 136 -12.51 34.64 3.09
N PHE A 137 -12.54 33.40 2.58
CA PHE A 137 -13.09 33.06 1.27
C PHE A 137 -14.07 31.87 1.32
N PRO A 138 -14.95 31.71 0.32
CA PRO A 138 -15.84 30.55 0.23
C PRO A 138 -15.07 29.22 0.08
N GLN A 139 -15.65 28.15 0.61
CA GLN A 139 -15.13 26.79 0.43
C GLN A 139 -15.12 26.40 -1.06
N VAL A 140 -14.07 25.70 -1.48
CA VAL A 140 -13.94 25.13 -2.81
C VAL A 140 -13.97 23.61 -2.70
N SER A 141 -14.69 22.94 -3.59
CA SER A 141 -14.79 21.48 -3.61
C SER A 141 -14.39 20.94 -4.98
N GLY A 142 -13.88 19.72 -4.99
CA GLY A 142 -13.50 19.00 -6.19
C GLY A 142 -13.59 17.50 -5.95
N SER A 143 -13.66 16.70 -7.00
CA SER A 143 -13.57 15.24 -6.87
C SER A 143 -12.90 14.62 -8.07
N LEU A 144 -12.33 13.43 -7.84
CA LEU A 144 -11.80 12.55 -8.87
C LEU A 144 -12.34 11.15 -8.59
N SER A 145 -12.81 10.45 -9.62
CA SER A 145 -13.22 9.05 -9.52
C SER A 145 -12.46 8.20 -10.52
N SER A 146 -12.33 6.91 -10.23
CA SER A 146 -11.66 5.97 -11.12
C SER A 146 -12.29 4.59 -11.00
N VAL A 147 -12.57 4.00 -12.17
CA VAL A 147 -12.99 2.62 -12.32
C VAL A 147 -11.76 1.73 -12.38
N LEU A 148 -11.83 0.56 -11.75
CA LEU A 148 -10.71 -0.37 -11.63
C LEU A 148 -11.11 -1.76 -12.11
N SER A 149 -10.11 -2.51 -12.53
CA SER A 149 -10.25 -3.94 -12.81
C SER A 149 -9.29 -4.76 -11.95
N TYR A 150 -9.75 -5.94 -11.53
CA TYR A 150 -8.92 -6.88 -10.79
C TYR A 150 -7.89 -7.59 -11.69
N ASP A 151 -8.10 -7.60 -13.01
CA ASP A 151 -7.25 -8.28 -13.99
C ASP A 151 -6.27 -7.35 -14.72
N TRP A 152 -6.37 -6.04 -14.48
CA TRP A 152 -5.51 -5.03 -15.07
C TRP A 152 -4.70 -4.30 -14.00
N PRO A 153 -3.35 -4.23 -14.13
CA PRO A 153 -2.52 -3.49 -13.19
C PRO A 153 -2.85 -1.99 -13.14
N SER A 154 -2.54 -1.30 -12.04
CA SER A 154 -2.60 0.16 -12.02
C SER A 154 -1.40 0.73 -12.79
N VAL A 155 -1.66 1.29 -13.98
CA VAL A 155 -0.63 1.80 -14.89
C VAL A 155 -0.65 3.33 -14.92
N VAL A 156 0.53 3.93 -14.88
CA VAL A 156 0.74 5.36 -15.17
C VAL A 156 1.71 5.52 -16.33
N ALA A 157 1.43 6.44 -17.25
CA ALA A 157 2.25 6.71 -18.42
C ALA A 157 2.55 8.20 -18.57
N SER A 158 3.79 8.55 -18.88
CA SER A 158 4.16 9.93 -19.19
C SER A 158 3.34 10.42 -20.37
N SER A 159 2.98 11.70 -20.38
CA SER A 159 2.13 12.30 -21.41
C SER A 159 2.60 12.04 -22.84
N ALA A 160 3.91 12.00 -23.08
CA ALA A 160 4.48 11.70 -24.40
C ALA A 160 4.15 10.28 -24.90
N LEU A 161 3.99 9.31 -24.00
CA LEU A 161 3.52 7.96 -24.33
C LEU A 161 2.00 7.86 -24.28
N TYR A 162 1.36 8.47 -23.29
CA TYR A 162 -0.08 8.36 -23.08
C TYR A 162 -0.87 8.96 -24.25
N VAL A 163 -0.64 10.22 -24.61
CA VAL A 163 -1.43 10.97 -25.61
C VAL A 163 -1.52 10.25 -26.96
N PRO A 164 -0.41 9.75 -27.57
CA PRO A 164 -0.50 9.08 -28.87
C PRO A 164 -1.03 7.63 -28.82
N ASN A 165 -1.12 7.00 -27.64
CA ASN A 165 -1.36 5.54 -27.53
C ASN A 165 -2.61 5.14 -26.72
N ALA A 166 -3.10 6.00 -25.82
CA ALA A 166 -4.12 5.63 -24.85
C ALA A 166 -5.40 5.07 -25.48
N SER A 167 -5.89 5.67 -26.56
CA SER A 167 -7.13 5.24 -27.23
C SER A 167 -6.98 3.84 -27.86
N THR A 168 -5.90 3.60 -28.59
CA THR A 168 -5.62 2.30 -29.23
C THR A 168 -5.40 1.21 -28.20
N LEU A 169 -4.65 1.50 -27.13
CA LEU A 169 -4.37 0.53 -26.08
C LEU A 169 -5.62 0.20 -25.26
N THR A 170 -6.42 1.21 -24.91
CA THR A 170 -7.70 1.04 -24.21
C THR A 170 -8.66 0.19 -25.06
N SER A 171 -8.79 0.49 -26.36
CA SER A 171 -9.61 -0.31 -27.29
C SER A 171 -9.13 -1.76 -27.43
N HIS A 172 -7.82 -2.02 -27.33
CA HIS A 172 -7.28 -3.37 -27.36
C HIS A 172 -7.60 -4.14 -26.07
N ILE A 173 -7.51 -3.47 -24.91
CA ILE A 173 -7.86 -4.10 -23.63
C ILE A 173 -9.35 -4.41 -23.58
N SER A 174 -10.21 -3.44 -23.91
CA SER A 174 -11.65 -3.61 -23.87
C SER A 174 -12.14 -4.72 -24.80
N SER A 175 -11.54 -4.87 -25.98
CA SER A 175 -11.87 -5.95 -26.92
C SER A 175 -11.33 -7.33 -26.51
N SER A 176 -10.23 -7.36 -25.75
CA SER A 176 -9.64 -8.61 -25.22
C SER A 176 -10.26 -9.07 -23.90
N SER A 177 -10.90 -8.17 -23.15
CA SER A 177 -11.51 -8.48 -21.86
C SER A 177 -12.91 -9.07 -22.07
N ARG A 178 -13.24 -10.14 -21.35
CA ARG A 178 -14.61 -10.70 -21.30
C ARG A 178 -15.51 -9.97 -20.30
N SER A 179 -14.98 -8.91 -19.67
CA SER A 179 -15.65 -8.10 -18.66
C SER A 179 -16.26 -6.87 -19.32
N SER A 180 -17.45 -6.46 -18.90
CA SER A 180 -18.13 -5.24 -19.37
C SER A 180 -17.57 -3.95 -18.76
N SER A 181 -16.39 -4.00 -18.13
CA SER A 181 -15.81 -2.86 -17.42
C SER A 181 -15.09 -1.90 -18.38
N ASN A 182 -15.29 -0.59 -18.16
CA ASN A 182 -14.63 0.48 -18.90
C ASN A 182 -13.19 0.66 -18.39
N VAL A 183 -12.34 -0.35 -18.61
CA VAL A 183 -10.94 -0.32 -18.15
C VAL A 183 -10.12 0.62 -19.01
N GLU A 184 -9.60 1.69 -18.41
CA GLU A 184 -8.61 2.55 -19.06
C GLU A 184 -7.22 1.90 -19.06
N PHE A 185 -6.47 2.06 -20.15
CA PHE A 185 -5.12 1.48 -20.26
C PHE A 185 -4.17 1.92 -19.14
N ALA A 186 -4.13 3.23 -18.88
CA ALA A 186 -3.25 3.87 -17.90
C ALA A 186 -3.82 5.24 -17.55
N SER A 187 -3.33 5.90 -16.50
CA SER A 187 -3.47 7.34 -16.38
C SER A 187 -2.21 8.08 -16.86
N SER A 188 -2.38 9.35 -17.23
CA SER A 188 -1.29 10.23 -17.64
C SER A 188 -0.58 10.85 -16.42
N PHE A 189 0.67 11.26 -16.64
CA PHE A 189 1.40 12.19 -15.77
C PHE A 189 2.32 13.11 -16.59
N ASP A 190 2.75 14.21 -15.96
CA ASP A 190 3.78 15.12 -16.48
C ASP A 190 5.10 14.90 -15.70
N PRO A 191 6.19 14.47 -16.37
CA PRO A 191 7.49 14.26 -15.75
C PRO A 191 8.04 15.48 -14.98
N SER A 192 7.73 16.69 -15.42
CA SER A 192 8.29 17.92 -14.81
C SER A 192 7.73 18.23 -13.42
N ASN A 193 6.61 17.60 -13.05
CA ASN A 193 5.87 17.92 -11.84
C ASN A 193 5.88 16.80 -10.79
N MET A 194 6.60 15.71 -11.05
CA MET A 194 6.55 14.52 -10.21
C MET A 194 7.06 14.75 -8.78
N SER A 195 6.42 14.07 -7.82
CA SER A 195 6.76 14.15 -6.40
C SER A 195 8.14 13.55 -6.09
N THR A 196 8.82 14.07 -5.09
CA THR A 196 10.09 13.55 -4.57
C THR A 196 9.92 12.53 -3.44
N ASP A 197 8.68 12.17 -3.11
CA ASP A 197 8.34 11.17 -2.08
C ASP A 197 7.93 9.85 -2.74
N TRP A 198 8.59 8.75 -2.37
CA TRP A 198 8.32 7.42 -2.92
C TRP A 198 6.87 6.96 -2.67
N ARG A 199 6.23 7.47 -1.61
CA ARG A 199 4.83 7.16 -1.26
C ARG A 199 3.86 7.58 -2.35
N ALA A 200 4.18 8.65 -3.09
CA ALA A 200 3.38 9.15 -4.21
C ALA A 200 3.12 8.08 -5.29
N TYR A 201 4.02 7.10 -5.42
CA TYR A 201 3.98 6.09 -6.46
C TYR A 201 3.38 4.76 -5.98
N ILE A 202 3.24 4.57 -4.67
CA ILE A 202 2.59 3.38 -4.10
C ILE A 202 1.14 3.28 -4.58
N GLY A 203 0.71 2.07 -4.88
CA GLY A 203 -0.60 1.81 -5.48
C GLY A 203 -0.55 1.77 -7.00
N ARG A 204 0.54 2.25 -7.61
CA ARG A 204 0.87 1.98 -9.01
C ARG A 204 1.67 0.70 -9.11
N ASP A 205 1.32 -0.12 -10.11
CA ASP A 205 2.01 -1.36 -10.41
C ASP A 205 3.06 -1.15 -11.51
N VAL A 206 2.72 -0.33 -12.51
CA VAL A 206 3.58 -0.10 -13.69
C VAL A 206 3.67 1.40 -14.01
N MET A 207 4.89 1.88 -14.20
CA MET A 207 5.18 3.21 -14.71
C MET A 207 5.84 3.11 -16.08
N MET A 208 5.32 3.88 -17.04
CA MET A 208 5.81 3.93 -18.42
C MET A 208 6.24 5.34 -18.77
N LEU A 209 7.45 5.50 -19.30
CA LEU A 209 7.90 6.80 -19.82
C LEU A 209 8.98 6.67 -20.88
N THR A 210 9.24 7.74 -21.62
CA THR A 210 10.38 7.77 -22.53
C THR A 210 11.69 8.06 -21.78
N SER A 211 12.82 7.68 -22.36
CA SER A 211 14.17 8.10 -21.92
C SER A 211 14.28 9.63 -21.81
N THR A 212 13.71 10.37 -22.77
CA THR A 212 13.65 11.84 -22.74
C THR A 212 12.80 12.37 -21.58
N ASP A 213 11.75 11.68 -21.20
CA ASP A 213 10.94 12.06 -20.04
C ASP A 213 11.65 11.70 -18.73
N TRP A 214 12.41 10.61 -18.70
CA TRP A 214 13.23 10.23 -17.56
C TRP A 214 14.28 11.30 -17.23
N THR A 215 14.88 11.93 -18.25
CA THR A 215 15.86 13.00 -18.05
C THR A 215 15.22 14.31 -17.58
N LYS A 216 13.94 14.56 -17.89
CA LYS A 216 13.18 15.74 -17.41
C LYS A 216 12.76 15.66 -15.95
N LEU A 217 12.68 14.45 -15.38
CA LEU A 217 12.37 14.29 -13.96
C LEU A 217 13.43 14.99 -13.10
N ASP A 218 12.97 15.67 -12.05
CA ASP A 218 13.85 16.13 -10.99
C ASP A 218 14.66 14.95 -10.40
N PRO A 219 15.94 15.13 -10.01
CA PRO A 219 16.74 14.06 -9.41
C PRO A 219 16.08 13.41 -8.19
N GLY A 220 15.38 14.19 -7.35
CA GLY A 220 14.62 13.69 -6.22
C GLY A 220 13.45 12.80 -6.65
N ALA A 221 12.71 13.19 -7.69
CA ALA A 221 11.63 12.39 -8.25
C ALA A 221 12.16 11.09 -8.89
N ARG A 222 13.30 11.13 -9.58
CA ARG A 222 13.97 9.91 -10.06
C ARG A 222 14.32 8.98 -8.90
N ASN A 223 14.92 9.49 -7.83
CA ASN A 223 15.25 8.68 -6.67
C ASN A 223 13.99 8.07 -6.01
N ALA A 224 12.91 8.84 -5.87
CA ALA A 224 11.64 8.36 -5.33
C ALA A 224 10.99 7.25 -6.18
N ILE A 225 11.05 7.36 -7.51
CA ILE A 225 10.61 6.30 -8.43
C ILE A 225 11.49 5.06 -8.28
N LEU A 226 12.80 5.23 -8.13
CA LEU A 226 13.71 4.10 -7.93
C LEU A 226 13.50 3.43 -6.56
N GLU A 227 13.11 4.17 -5.52
CA GLU A 227 12.70 3.61 -4.24
C GLU A 227 11.39 2.82 -4.33
N TRP A 228 10.36 3.38 -4.97
CA TRP A 228 9.11 2.68 -5.27
C TRP A 228 9.36 1.40 -6.08
N ASN A 229 10.26 1.46 -7.05
CA ASN A 229 10.65 0.32 -7.85
C ASN A 229 11.29 -0.79 -6.98
N ARG A 230 12.13 -0.44 -6.01
CA ARG A 230 12.70 -1.42 -5.07
C ARG A 230 11.62 -2.12 -4.24
N LEU A 231 10.51 -1.43 -3.93
CA LEU A 231 9.34 -1.96 -3.21
C LEU A 231 8.37 -2.81 -4.05
N GLY A 232 8.65 -3.03 -5.34
CA GLY A 232 7.87 -3.93 -6.19
C GLY A 232 7.32 -3.28 -7.47
N GLY A 233 7.48 -1.97 -7.63
CA GLY A 233 7.06 -1.26 -8.84
C GLY A 233 7.77 -1.72 -10.10
N ARG A 234 7.13 -1.63 -11.26
CA ARG A 234 7.73 -1.97 -12.56
C ARG A 234 7.90 -0.73 -13.42
N LEU A 235 9.14 -0.44 -13.81
CA LEU A 235 9.49 0.73 -14.61
C LEU A 235 9.80 0.33 -16.05
N LEU A 236 9.02 0.82 -17.00
CA LEU A 236 9.21 0.60 -18.43
C LEU A 236 9.70 1.91 -19.08
N ILE A 237 10.96 1.95 -19.48
CA ILE A 237 11.56 3.12 -20.13
C ILE A 237 11.69 2.85 -21.63
N TYR A 238 11.03 3.66 -22.43
CA TYR A 238 11.10 3.62 -23.89
C TYR A 238 12.28 4.48 -24.38
N THR A 239 13.35 3.80 -24.81
CA THR A 239 14.61 4.41 -25.24
C THR A 239 14.48 4.98 -26.64
N SER A 240 14.97 6.20 -26.83
CA SER A 240 14.99 6.89 -28.13
C SER A 240 16.19 6.44 -28.98
N ALA A 241 17.26 5.97 -28.33
CA ALA A 241 18.44 5.43 -29.00
C ALA A 241 18.80 4.03 -28.48
N ALA A 242 19.21 3.14 -29.37
CA ALA A 242 19.61 1.78 -29.02
C ALA A 242 20.85 1.74 -28.10
N SER A 243 21.67 2.79 -28.11
CA SER A 243 22.85 2.95 -27.26
C SER A 243 22.52 3.32 -25.81
N GLU A 244 21.27 3.70 -25.49
CA GLU A 244 20.88 4.01 -24.12
C GLU A 244 20.91 2.74 -23.26
N THR A 245 21.62 2.85 -22.14
CA THR A 245 21.83 1.79 -21.14
C THR A 245 21.37 2.28 -19.76
N PHE A 246 21.21 1.35 -18.82
CA PHE A 246 20.90 1.69 -17.42
C PHE A 246 21.92 2.68 -16.82
N ALA A 247 23.21 2.47 -17.08
CA ALA A 247 24.27 3.38 -16.64
C ALA A 247 24.12 4.78 -17.23
N SER A 248 23.82 4.91 -18.53
CA SER A 248 23.58 6.22 -19.16
C SER A 248 22.35 6.95 -18.61
N LEU A 249 21.38 6.20 -18.10
CA LEU A 249 20.17 6.72 -17.46
C LEU A 249 20.33 6.88 -15.94
N GLN A 250 21.53 6.65 -15.39
CA GLN A 250 21.83 6.73 -13.96
C GLN A 250 20.98 5.77 -13.09
N ILE A 251 20.68 4.59 -13.64
CA ILE A 251 19.94 3.54 -12.95
C ILE A 251 20.92 2.40 -12.63
N ASP A 252 21.16 2.15 -11.35
CA ASP A 252 22.03 1.06 -10.86
C ASP A 252 23.37 0.99 -11.61
N SER A 253 24.00 2.14 -11.87
CA SER A 253 25.23 2.27 -12.69
C SER A 253 26.42 1.44 -12.19
N ASN A 254 26.39 0.99 -10.93
CA ASN A 254 27.41 0.18 -10.27
C ASN A 254 27.02 -1.31 -10.16
N SER A 255 25.83 -1.68 -10.61
CA SER A 255 25.43 -3.08 -10.69
C SER A 255 26.11 -3.70 -11.91
N PRO A 256 26.56 -4.97 -11.85
CA PRO A 256 26.97 -5.71 -13.04
C PRO A 256 25.74 -5.98 -13.91
N ALA A 257 25.16 -4.93 -14.48
CA ALA A 257 24.20 -5.03 -15.55
C ALA A 257 24.98 -5.55 -16.74
N ASP A 258 24.81 -6.84 -17.02
CA ASP A 258 25.38 -7.54 -18.15
C ASP A 258 25.44 -6.64 -19.38
N SER A 259 26.60 -6.64 -20.03
CA SER A 259 26.97 -5.96 -21.27
C SER A 259 25.96 -6.16 -22.42
N GLY A 260 24.78 -5.52 -22.33
CA GLY A 260 23.69 -5.61 -23.30
C GLY A 260 22.31 -6.03 -22.76
N SER A 261 22.15 -6.34 -21.46
CA SER A 261 20.81 -6.64 -20.92
C SER A 261 19.91 -5.40 -20.97
N ARG A 262 18.66 -5.62 -21.39
CA ARG A 262 17.62 -4.58 -21.48
C ARG A 262 16.59 -4.68 -20.34
N VAL A 263 16.83 -5.55 -19.37
CA VAL A 263 16.01 -5.70 -18.17
C VAL A 263 16.94 -5.90 -16.97
N ILE A 264 16.69 -5.16 -15.89
CA ILE A 264 17.33 -5.38 -14.59
C ILE A 264 16.28 -5.61 -13.51
N GLN A 265 16.60 -6.51 -12.59
CA GLN A 265 15.83 -6.73 -11.39
C GLN A 265 16.38 -5.80 -10.29
N ARG A 266 15.49 -5.06 -9.63
CA ARG A 266 15.84 -4.17 -8.53
C ARG A 266 15.02 -4.56 -7.31
N SER A 267 15.60 -5.39 -6.44
CA SER A 267 14.91 -5.88 -5.24
C SER A 267 13.60 -6.59 -5.63
N PHE A 268 12.45 -6.07 -5.22
CA PHE A 268 11.14 -6.63 -5.54
C PHE A 268 10.61 -6.18 -6.92
N GLY A 269 11.16 -5.13 -7.53
CA GLY A 269 10.71 -4.60 -8.81
C GLY A 269 11.67 -4.82 -9.98
N THR A 270 11.31 -4.24 -11.11
CA THR A 270 12.03 -4.41 -12.38
C THR A 270 12.14 -3.10 -13.14
N VAL A 271 13.23 -2.93 -13.88
CA VAL A 271 13.37 -1.85 -14.86
C VAL A 271 13.66 -2.46 -16.22
N SER A 272 12.90 -2.07 -17.24
CA SER A 272 13.04 -2.56 -18.61
C SER A 272 13.27 -1.40 -19.58
N LEU A 273 14.25 -1.54 -20.48
CA LEU A 273 14.54 -0.61 -21.55
C LEU A 273 13.98 -1.15 -22.87
N LEU A 274 12.92 -0.53 -23.36
CA LEU A 274 12.21 -0.93 -24.58
C LEU A 274 12.51 0.06 -25.71
N PRO A 275 12.69 -0.36 -26.97
CA PRO A 275 12.86 0.59 -28.06
C PRO A 275 11.57 1.40 -28.28
N LEU A 276 11.68 2.71 -28.40
CA LEU A 276 10.57 3.56 -28.83
C LEU A 276 10.44 3.49 -30.36
N PRO A 277 9.27 3.09 -30.91
CA PRO A 277 9.07 3.13 -32.35
C PRO A 277 9.20 4.55 -32.89
N THR A 278 9.74 4.72 -34.10
CA THR A 278 9.90 6.04 -34.75
C THR A 278 8.58 6.77 -34.96
N SER A 279 7.47 6.02 -35.06
CA SER A 279 6.12 6.56 -35.12
C SER A 279 5.60 7.13 -33.80
N GLY A 280 6.27 6.86 -32.67
CA GLY A 280 5.77 7.13 -31.32
C GLY A 280 4.59 6.24 -30.90
N ARG A 281 4.15 5.33 -31.78
CA ARG A 281 3.01 4.44 -31.55
C ARG A 281 3.46 3.06 -31.11
N LEU A 282 2.98 2.64 -29.96
CA LEU A 282 3.29 1.35 -29.34
C LEU A 282 2.43 0.24 -29.95
N ASP A 283 3.02 -0.95 -30.10
CA ASP A 283 2.26 -2.15 -30.48
C ASP A 283 1.33 -2.56 -29.34
N ALA A 284 0.03 -2.64 -29.61
CA ALA A 284 -0.96 -2.85 -28.56
C ALA A 284 -0.86 -4.24 -27.92
N THR A 285 -0.63 -5.27 -28.71
CA THR A 285 -0.52 -6.65 -28.24
C THR A 285 0.71 -6.82 -27.34
N ALA A 286 1.87 -6.38 -27.81
CA ALA A 286 3.13 -6.48 -27.09
C ALA A 286 3.12 -5.61 -25.83
N THR A 287 2.60 -4.39 -25.91
CA THR A 287 2.53 -3.47 -24.76
C THR A 287 1.60 -4.01 -23.68
N THR A 288 0.42 -4.48 -24.06
CA THR A 288 -0.53 -5.03 -23.07
C THR A 288 0.00 -6.31 -22.43
N ALA A 289 0.66 -7.20 -23.19
CA ALA A 289 1.33 -8.37 -22.65
C ALA A 289 2.47 -7.99 -21.68
N MET A 290 3.27 -6.98 -22.04
CA MET A 290 4.34 -6.47 -21.18
C MET A 290 3.78 -5.85 -19.89
N VAL A 291 2.72 -5.06 -19.95
CA VAL A 291 2.09 -4.43 -18.79
C VAL A 291 1.49 -5.47 -17.85
N ARG A 292 0.71 -6.43 -18.36
CA ARG A 292 0.22 -7.56 -17.54
C ARG A 292 1.38 -8.37 -16.94
N GLY A 293 2.51 -8.42 -17.65
CA GLY A 293 3.74 -9.10 -17.25
C GLY A 293 3.73 -10.58 -17.64
N ASN A 294 4.87 -11.26 -17.49
CA ASN A 294 4.98 -12.72 -17.61
C ASN A 294 4.90 -13.41 -16.23
N SER A 295 4.04 -12.91 -15.34
CA SER A 295 4.09 -13.22 -13.90
C SER A 295 3.59 -14.63 -13.55
N THR A 296 4.54 -15.54 -13.28
CA THR A 296 4.46 -16.69 -12.35
C THR A 296 3.25 -17.62 -12.44
N GLY A 297 3.21 -18.47 -13.47
CA GLY A 297 2.50 -19.75 -13.41
C GLY A 297 0.96 -19.69 -13.45
N LYS A 298 0.38 -20.69 -14.12
CA LYS A 298 -1.04 -21.01 -14.00
C LYS A 298 -1.25 -21.65 -12.62
N THR A 299 -1.64 -20.89 -11.60
CA THR A 299 -2.14 -21.49 -10.36
C THR A 299 -3.65 -21.61 -10.47
N GLN A 300 -4.18 -22.83 -10.50
CA GLN A 300 -5.60 -23.07 -10.28
C GLN A 300 -5.95 -22.69 -8.83
N LEU A 301 -7.00 -21.88 -8.64
CA LEU A 301 -7.68 -21.77 -7.36
C LEU A 301 -9.18 -22.02 -7.55
N THR A 302 -9.70 -22.84 -6.63
CA THR A 302 -11.06 -22.95 -6.07
C THR A 302 -12.28 -22.92 -7.03
N PRO A 303 -13.21 -23.89 -6.95
CA PRO A 303 -14.41 -23.92 -7.79
C PRO A 303 -15.27 -22.66 -7.63
N GLY A 304 -15.45 -21.90 -8.70
CA GLY A 304 -16.34 -20.73 -8.75
C GLY A 304 -15.78 -19.48 -9.44
N TYR A 305 -14.45 -19.38 -9.60
CA TYR A 305 -13.80 -18.25 -10.30
C TYR A 305 -12.90 -18.75 -11.44
N SER A 306 -12.92 -18.03 -12.57
CA SER A 306 -12.34 -18.48 -13.84
C SER A 306 -10.83 -18.72 -13.78
N SER A 307 -10.41 -19.84 -14.35
CA SER A 307 -9.08 -20.47 -14.33
C SER A 307 -7.98 -19.78 -15.15
N LEU A 308 -8.09 -18.49 -15.46
CA LEU A 308 -7.20 -17.79 -16.39
C LEU A 308 -7.04 -16.32 -16.00
N GLY A 309 -6.02 -15.97 -15.22
CA GLY A 309 -5.70 -14.56 -14.94
C GLY A 309 -4.40 -14.38 -14.16
N GLN A 310 -3.58 -13.44 -14.60
CA GLN A 310 -2.40 -12.97 -13.86
C GLN A 310 -2.88 -12.05 -12.72
N HIS A 311 -2.28 -12.13 -11.53
CA HIS A 311 -2.76 -11.42 -10.34
C HIS A 311 -2.02 -10.09 -10.12
N THR A 312 -2.75 -9.00 -9.95
CA THR A 312 -2.22 -7.66 -9.60
C THR A 312 -1.87 -7.57 -8.10
N ASN A 313 -1.12 -6.55 -7.68
CA ASN A 313 -0.86 -6.34 -6.25
C ASN A 313 -2.17 -6.10 -5.48
N TYR A 314 -3.12 -5.39 -6.11
CA TYR A 314 -4.47 -5.23 -5.59
C TYR A 314 -5.18 -6.57 -5.36
N TYR A 315 -5.14 -7.49 -6.34
CA TYR A 315 -5.67 -8.84 -6.17
C TYR A 315 -5.03 -9.56 -4.97
N HIS A 316 -3.72 -9.40 -4.79
CA HIS A 316 -3.02 -10.02 -3.68
C HIS A 316 -3.48 -9.51 -2.31
N LEU A 317 -3.80 -8.22 -2.16
CA LEU A 317 -4.37 -7.65 -0.93
C LEU A 317 -5.75 -8.22 -0.58
N LEU A 318 -6.56 -8.52 -1.60
CA LEU A 318 -7.89 -9.11 -1.41
C LEU A 318 -7.82 -10.60 -1.04
N TYR A 319 -7.03 -11.38 -1.77
CA TYR A 319 -7.18 -12.84 -1.73
C TYR A 319 -6.03 -13.59 -1.06
N SER A 320 -4.81 -13.03 -1.02
CA SER A 320 -3.66 -13.77 -0.48
C SER A 320 -3.76 -14.03 1.01
N TYR A 321 -4.28 -13.04 1.75
CA TYR A 321 -4.42 -13.08 3.20
C TYR A 321 -5.70 -13.83 3.62
N ALA A 322 -6.79 -13.67 2.88
CA ALA A 322 -8.05 -14.35 3.13
C ALA A 322 -7.99 -15.86 2.84
N ALA A 323 -7.18 -16.30 1.87
CA ALA A 323 -7.08 -17.71 1.51
C ALA A 323 -6.24 -18.52 2.50
N LYS A 324 -5.02 -18.06 2.79
CA LYS A 324 -4.13 -18.69 3.76
C LYS A 324 -3.10 -17.68 4.24
N TRP A 325 -3.10 -17.42 5.55
CA TRP A 325 -2.12 -16.54 6.15
C TRP A 325 -1.56 -17.12 7.46
N PRO A 326 -0.27 -17.53 7.46
CA PRO A 326 0.36 -18.16 8.62
C PRO A 326 0.27 -17.34 9.91
N LEU A 327 0.37 -16.01 9.84
CA LEU A 327 0.24 -15.16 11.01
C LEU A 327 -1.15 -15.27 11.66
N LEU A 328 -2.21 -15.42 10.84
CA LEU A 328 -3.56 -15.63 11.34
C LEU A 328 -3.72 -17.03 11.95
N ASP A 329 -3.09 -18.04 11.36
CA ASP A 329 -3.08 -19.41 11.91
C ASP A 329 -2.43 -19.44 13.31
N ILE A 330 -1.32 -18.70 13.51
CA ILE A 330 -0.61 -18.59 14.79
C ILE A 330 -1.48 -17.89 15.86
N LEU A 331 -2.30 -16.90 15.48
CA LEU A 331 -3.26 -16.27 16.40
C LEU A 331 -4.32 -17.26 16.95
N GLY A 332 -4.49 -18.41 16.28
CA GLY A 332 -5.40 -19.48 16.65
C GLY A 332 -6.87 -19.11 16.51
N GLN A 333 -7.78 -20.07 16.72
CA GLN A 333 -9.21 -19.79 16.71
C GLN A 333 -9.70 -19.33 18.09
N LYS A 334 -10.54 -18.28 18.12
CA LYS A 334 -11.21 -17.87 19.36
C LYS A 334 -12.46 -18.74 19.56
N HIS A 335 -12.36 -19.71 20.46
CA HIS A 335 -13.52 -20.50 20.86
C HIS A 335 -14.48 -19.64 21.69
N PHE A 336 -15.68 -19.42 21.16
CA PHE A 336 -16.77 -18.84 21.93
C PHE A 336 -17.45 -19.97 22.70
N ASN A 337 -17.37 -19.94 24.03
CA ASN A 337 -18.04 -20.94 24.86
C ASN A 337 -19.55 -20.62 24.95
N THR A 338 -20.29 -21.03 23.93
CA THR A 338 -21.75 -20.82 23.82
C THR A 338 -22.48 -21.38 25.04
N VAL A 339 -22.02 -22.52 25.58
CA VAL A 339 -22.62 -23.17 26.76
C VAL A 339 -22.52 -22.26 27.98
N PHE A 340 -21.34 -21.68 28.22
CA PHE A 340 -21.14 -20.78 29.34
C PHE A 340 -22.04 -19.53 29.25
N PHE A 341 -22.21 -18.95 28.05
CA PHE A 341 -23.13 -17.84 27.85
C PHE A 341 -24.60 -18.23 28.10
N ILE A 342 -25.02 -19.41 27.63
CA ILE A 342 -26.36 -19.94 27.89
C ILE A 342 -26.59 -20.14 29.39
N LEU A 343 -25.60 -20.66 30.13
CA LEU A 343 -25.71 -20.85 31.58
C LEU A 343 -25.90 -19.53 32.33
N ILE A 344 -25.19 -18.46 31.93
CA ILE A 344 -25.37 -17.12 32.51
C ILE A 344 -26.78 -16.59 32.21
N LEU A 345 -27.24 -16.73 30.97
CA LEU A 345 -28.57 -16.27 30.57
C LEU A 345 -29.68 -17.03 31.31
N LEU A 346 -29.52 -18.34 31.50
CA LEU A 346 -30.42 -19.17 32.29
C LEU A 346 -30.42 -18.76 33.77
N ALA A 347 -29.24 -18.57 34.38
CA ALA A 347 -29.12 -18.11 35.75
C ALA A 347 -29.82 -16.75 35.94
N PHE A 348 -29.64 -15.82 35.00
CA PHE A 348 -30.31 -14.53 35.00
C PHE A 348 -31.84 -14.65 34.88
N ALA A 349 -32.32 -15.51 33.97
CA ALA A 349 -33.76 -15.76 33.81
C ALA A 349 -34.39 -16.36 35.08
N ILE A 350 -33.69 -17.28 35.76
CA ILE A 350 -34.10 -17.84 37.06
C ILE A 350 -34.10 -16.76 38.14
N LEU A 351 -33.11 -15.87 38.14
CA LEU A 351 -32.98 -14.83 39.15
C LEU A 351 -34.07 -13.75 39.02
N ILE A 352 -34.39 -13.33 37.79
CA ILE A 352 -35.48 -12.36 37.52
C ILE A 352 -36.87 -12.98 37.67
N GLY A 353 -37.06 -14.22 37.21
CA GLY A 353 -38.36 -14.87 37.24
C GLY A 353 -38.67 -15.43 38.63
N PRO A 354 -38.38 -16.72 38.86
CA PRO A 354 -38.79 -17.40 40.07
C PRO A 354 -38.20 -16.79 41.36
N ILE A 355 -36.91 -16.45 41.39
CA ILE A 355 -36.30 -15.95 42.64
C ILE A 355 -36.87 -14.56 43.00
N ASN A 356 -36.92 -13.63 42.05
CA ASN A 356 -37.46 -12.30 42.33
C ASN A 356 -38.94 -12.35 42.74
N LEU A 357 -39.77 -13.13 42.02
CA LEU A 357 -41.21 -13.21 42.30
C LEU A 357 -41.54 -13.97 43.59
N PHE A 358 -40.87 -15.10 43.85
CA PHE A 358 -41.22 -15.97 44.99
C PHE A 358 -40.38 -15.71 46.25
N VAL A 359 -39.24 -15.01 46.14
CA VAL A 359 -38.38 -14.72 47.31
C VAL A 359 -38.40 -13.23 47.64
N PHE A 360 -38.02 -12.36 46.70
CA PHE A 360 -37.85 -10.93 46.97
C PHE A 360 -39.16 -10.12 46.94
N ALA A 361 -40.12 -10.51 46.10
CA ALA A 361 -41.40 -9.83 45.90
C ALA A 361 -42.61 -10.75 46.13
N LYS A 362 -42.56 -11.54 47.22
CA LYS A 362 -43.65 -12.40 47.69
C LYS A 362 -45.01 -11.68 47.73
N ALA A 363 -46.10 -12.45 47.66
CA ALA A 363 -47.46 -11.94 47.75
C ALA A 363 -47.63 -10.98 48.95
N GLY A 364 -48.09 -9.75 48.68
CA GLY A 364 -48.17 -8.64 49.64
C GLY A 364 -47.08 -7.56 49.48
N ASN A 365 -45.91 -7.88 48.91
CA ASN A 365 -44.79 -6.95 48.74
C ASN A 365 -44.43 -6.69 47.27
N ARG A 366 -45.41 -6.80 46.35
CA ARG A 366 -45.17 -6.72 44.91
C ARG A 366 -44.61 -5.36 44.46
N HIS A 367 -44.78 -4.30 45.23
CA HIS A 367 -44.16 -3.00 44.97
C HIS A 367 -42.62 -3.08 44.94
N LYS A 368 -42.00 -4.07 45.61
CA LYS A 368 -40.54 -4.28 45.58
C LYS A 368 -40.02 -4.66 44.20
N LEU A 369 -40.85 -5.22 43.31
CA LEU A 369 -40.49 -5.52 41.91
C LEU A 369 -39.98 -4.29 41.15
N PHE A 370 -40.52 -3.11 41.47
CA PHE A 370 -40.10 -1.84 40.84
C PHE A 370 -38.66 -1.44 41.21
N ILE A 371 -38.10 -1.99 42.29
CA ILE A 371 -36.72 -1.71 42.74
C ILE A 371 -35.81 -2.91 42.48
N THR A 372 -36.26 -4.12 42.78
CA THR A 372 -35.44 -5.33 42.66
C THR A 372 -35.12 -5.67 41.21
N THR A 373 -36.07 -5.47 40.29
CA THR A 373 -35.84 -5.79 38.86
C THR A 373 -34.78 -4.88 38.23
N PRO A 374 -34.82 -3.54 38.40
CA PRO A 374 -33.72 -2.68 37.95
C PRO A 374 -32.36 -3.02 38.59
N ILE A 375 -32.32 -3.29 39.91
CA ILE A 375 -31.06 -3.62 40.61
C ILE A 375 -30.47 -4.93 40.10
N ILE A 376 -31.29 -5.97 39.96
CA ILE A 376 -30.87 -7.28 39.43
C ILE A 376 -30.31 -7.11 38.02
N SER A 377 -31.02 -6.38 37.16
CA SER A 377 -30.57 -6.10 35.79
C SER A 377 -29.25 -5.34 35.78
N LEU A 378 -29.09 -4.30 36.62
CA LEU A 378 -27.85 -3.53 36.71
C LEU A 378 -26.68 -4.37 37.22
N ALA A 379 -26.90 -5.20 38.24
CA ALA A 379 -25.88 -6.11 38.77
C ALA A 379 -25.48 -7.17 37.73
N ALA A 380 -26.43 -7.72 36.99
CA ALA A 380 -26.16 -8.67 35.92
C ALA A 380 -25.40 -8.03 34.75
N SER A 381 -25.76 -6.80 34.36
CA SER A 381 -25.02 -6.04 33.35
C SER A 381 -23.59 -5.75 33.80
N ALA A 382 -23.39 -5.34 35.06
CA ALA A 382 -22.06 -5.12 35.63
C ALA A 382 -21.23 -6.41 35.64
N LEU A 383 -21.82 -7.53 36.07
CA LEU A 383 -21.17 -8.84 36.05
C LEU A 383 -20.76 -9.26 34.63
N LEU A 384 -21.64 -9.04 33.65
CA LEU A 384 -21.37 -9.35 32.24
C LEU A 384 -20.22 -8.49 31.71
N ILE A 385 -20.18 -7.19 32.03
CA ILE A 385 -19.06 -6.31 31.68
C ILE A 385 -17.75 -6.83 32.29
N VAL A 386 -17.72 -7.13 33.59
CA VAL A 386 -16.52 -7.67 34.27
C VAL A 386 -16.06 -8.97 33.59
N LEU A 387 -16.99 -9.83 33.23
CA LEU A 387 -16.71 -11.10 32.58
C LEU A 387 -16.16 -10.91 31.16
N ILE A 388 -16.73 -9.99 30.37
CA ILE A 388 -16.19 -9.62 29.06
C ILE A 388 -14.75 -9.11 29.22
N LEU A 389 -14.50 -8.21 30.18
CA LEU A 389 -13.15 -7.68 30.42
C LEU A 389 -12.16 -8.77 30.84
N PHE A 390 -12.60 -9.75 31.63
CA PHE A 390 -11.74 -10.87 32.04
C PHE A 390 -11.46 -11.86 30.89
N GLN A 391 -12.45 -12.14 30.04
CA GLN A 391 -12.30 -13.05 28.90
C GLN A 391 -11.54 -12.42 27.72
N ASP A 392 -11.87 -11.18 27.38
CA ASP A 392 -11.33 -10.50 26.21
C ASP A 392 -10.05 -9.72 26.54
N GLY A 393 -9.86 -9.32 27.80
CA GLY A 393 -8.73 -8.51 28.24
C GLY A 393 -8.78 -7.07 27.72
N PHE A 394 -7.79 -6.28 28.13
CA PHE A 394 -7.53 -4.94 27.59
C PHE A 394 -6.41 -5.00 26.55
N GLY A 395 -6.47 -4.11 25.56
CA GLY A 395 -5.47 -4.02 24.50
C GLY A 395 -5.62 -5.13 23.46
N GLY A 396 -4.51 -5.61 22.92
CA GLY A 396 -4.49 -6.71 21.95
C GLY A 396 -3.19 -7.49 21.97
N ARG A 397 -3.17 -8.59 21.22
CA ARG A 397 -1.99 -9.44 21.01
C ARG A 397 -1.85 -9.73 19.53
N GLY A 398 -0.62 -9.73 19.03
CA GLY A 398 -0.37 -9.89 17.60
C GLY A 398 0.96 -10.54 17.29
N HIS A 399 1.16 -10.83 16.01
CA HIS A 399 2.41 -11.33 15.44
C HIS A 399 2.77 -10.51 14.20
N ARG A 400 4.08 -10.30 14.00
CA ARG A 400 4.63 -9.60 12.84
C ARG A 400 5.63 -10.50 12.11
N MET A 401 5.60 -10.41 10.78
CA MET A 401 6.65 -10.93 9.91
C MET A 401 7.15 -9.79 9.03
N VAL A 402 8.45 -9.57 9.01
CA VAL A 402 9.11 -8.48 8.29
C VAL A 402 10.06 -9.07 7.26
N LEU A 403 9.96 -8.61 6.03
CA LEU A 403 10.96 -8.79 4.99
C LEU A 403 11.73 -7.48 4.86
N MET A 404 13.03 -7.52 5.13
CA MET A 404 13.89 -6.35 5.09
C MET A 404 15.02 -6.58 4.10
N GLU A 405 15.03 -5.81 3.01
CA GLU A 405 16.13 -5.83 2.05
C GLU A 405 17.06 -4.64 2.24
N ILE A 406 18.34 -4.93 2.48
CA ILE A 406 19.39 -3.94 2.68
C ILE A 406 20.08 -3.65 1.36
N GLN A 407 20.17 -2.36 1.01
CA GLN A 407 20.93 -1.85 -0.13
C GLN A 407 22.08 -0.96 0.36
N PRO A 408 23.28 -1.54 0.58
CA PRO A 408 24.41 -0.79 1.14
C PRO A 408 24.84 0.40 0.28
N GLN A 409 24.74 0.29 -1.04
CA GLN A 409 25.12 1.37 -1.97
C GLN A 409 24.21 2.60 -1.83
N GLU A 410 22.97 2.40 -1.40
CA GLU A 410 21.95 3.44 -1.26
C GLU A 410 21.80 3.90 0.21
N ASN A 411 22.47 3.22 1.16
CA ASN A 411 22.29 3.37 2.62
C ASN A 411 20.81 3.29 3.05
N LYS A 412 20.08 2.35 2.44
CA LYS A 412 18.63 2.18 2.64
C LYS A 412 18.26 0.72 2.90
N ALA A 413 17.18 0.54 3.65
CA ALA A 413 16.47 -0.69 3.85
C ALA A 413 15.06 -0.56 3.27
N TYR A 414 14.67 -1.53 2.46
CA TYR A 414 13.32 -1.66 1.90
C TYR A 414 12.55 -2.69 2.71
N ILE A 415 11.47 -2.25 3.33
CA ILE A 415 10.76 -3.01 4.36
C ILE A 415 9.37 -3.34 3.87
N ILE A 416 8.99 -4.61 3.97
CA ILE A 416 7.62 -5.10 3.80
C ILE A 416 7.25 -5.84 5.09
N GLN A 417 6.26 -5.34 5.81
CA GLN A 417 5.82 -5.89 7.09
C GLN A 417 4.37 -6.37 7.00
N GLU A 418 4.17 -7.65 7.31
CA GLU A 418 2.85 -8.24 7.54
C GLU A 418 2.58 -8.27 9.05
N GLN A 419 1.40 -7.83 9.47
CA GLN A 419 1.03 -7.89 10.88
C GLN A 419 -0.43 -8.31 11.08
N ALA A 420 -0.64 -9.28 11.97
CA ALA A 420 -1.96 -9.75 12.37
C ALA A 420 -2.14 -9.54 13.88
N ALA A 421 -3.28 -8.99 14.29
CA ALA A 421 -3.57 -8.76 15.71
C ALA A 421 -5.02 -9.12 16.06
N ARG A 422 -5.19 -9.63 17.29
CA ARG A 422 -6.49 -9.77 17.94
C ARG A 422 -6.59 -8.77 19.08
N THR A 423 -7.69 -8.04 19.12
CA THR A 423 -7.96 -7.03 20.14
C THR A 423 -9.01 -7.52 21.12
N GLY A 424 -8.80 -7.18 22.40
CA GLY A 424 -9.80 -7.18 23.45
C GLY A 424 -10.52 -5.83 23.48
N VAL A 425 -10.76 -5.29 24.67
CA VAL A 425 -11.31 -3.94 24.83
C VAL A 425 -10.18 -2.91 24.68
N LEU A 426 -10.35 -1.98 23.73
CA LEU A 426 -9.43 -0.87 23.48
C LEU A 426 -9.99 0.40 24.10
N LEU A 427 -9.13 1.19 24.73
CA LEU A 427 -9.49 2.48 25.35
C LEU A 427 -9.31 3.68 24.40
N GLY A 428 -8.73 3.44 23.22
CA GLY A 428 -8.56 4.41 22.15
C GLY A 428 -8.39 3.69 20.81
N ALA A 429 -8.31 4.46 19.73
CA ALA A 429 -8.08 3.95 18.38
C ALA A 429 -7.02 4.75 17.61
N SER A 430 -6.47 5.81 18.21
CA SER A 430 -5.47 6.66 17.57
C SER A 430 -4.05 6.19 17.89
N PHE A 431 -3.18 6.24 16.88
CA PHE A 431 -1.77 5.93 17.00
C PHE A 431 -0.98 6.56 15.86
N GLU A 432 0.29 6.80 16.09
CA GLU A 432 1.22 7.20 15.05
C GLU A 432 2.18 6.05 14.74
N THR A 433 2.51 5.85 13.47
CA THR A 433 3.55 4.88 13.08
C THR A 433 4.94 5.43 13.36
N SER A 434 5.90 4.57 13.71
CA SER A 434 7.27 5.02 14.04
C SER A 434 8.08 5.61 12.88
N GLU A 435 7.56 5.52 11.66
CA GLU A 435 8.19 6.07 10.46
C GLU A 435 7.15 6.29 9.37
N ARG A 436 7.54 7.10 8.37
CA ARG A 436 6.77 7.32 7.13
C ARG A 436 6.62 6.01 6.37
N THR A 437 5.41 5.48 6.37
CA THR A 437 5.09 4.14 5.83
C THR A 437 3.81 4.21 5.02
N LEU A 438 3.65 3.27 4.09
CA LEU A 438 2.32 2.80 3.72
C LEU A 438 1.76 1.93 4.83
N MET A 439 0.50 2.10 5.18
CA MET A 439 -0.27 1.13 5.95
C MET A 439 -1.60 0.90 5.25
N THR A 440 -1.89 -0.34 4.88
CA THR A 440 -3.19 -0.74 4.32
C THR A 440 -3.75 -1.92 5.12
N PRO A 441 -5.05 -1.94 5.42
CA PRO A 441 -5.70 -3.18 5.84
C PRO A 441 -5.58 -4.25 4.74
N VAL A 442 -5.71 -5.51 5.13
CA VAL A 442 -5.81 -6.66 4.21
C VAL A 442 -7.10 -7.42 4.49
N ALA A 443 -7.68 -8.02 3.45
CA ALA A 443 -8.89 -8.81 3.62
C ALA A 443 -8.58 -10.15 4.30
N LEU A 444 -9.33 -10.46 5.34
CA LEU A 444 -9.23 -11.72 6.08
C LEU A 444 -10.35 -12.68 5.68
N SER A 445 -10.18 -13.96 6.02
CA SER A 445 -11.24 -14.94 5.85
C SER A 445 -12.48 -14.51 6.67
N PRO A 446 -13.70 -14.69 6.14
CA PRO A 446 -14.92 -14.37 6.86
C PRO A 446 -14.97 -15.05 8.24
N SER A 447 -15.14 -14.25 9.28
CA SER A 447 -15.35 -14.73 10.64
C SER A 447 -16.13 -13.70 11.44
N ARG A 448 -16.71 -14.10 12.58
CA ARG A 448 -17.41 -13.17 13.49
C ARG A 448 -16.52 -12.06 14.07
N TRP A 449 -15.20 -12.20 13.93
CA TRP A 449 -14.21 -11.29 14.49
C TRP A 449 -13.48 -10.49 13.39
N SER A 450 -13.53 -10.95 12.14
CA SER A 450 -12.95 -10.27 10.98
C SER A 450 -13.88 -9.14 10.55
N ARG A 451 -13.34 -7.94 10.37
CA ARG A 451 -14.12 -6.75 9.95
C ARG A 451 -13.95 -6.46 8.47
N VAL A 452 -12.70 -6.54 8.02
CA VAL A 452 -12.32 -6.44 6.61
C VAL A 452 -12.23 -7.84 6.02
N THR A 453 -13.14 -8.17 5.11
CA THR A 453 -13.21 -9.47 4.43
C THR A 453 -13.52 -9.24 2.95
N THR A 454 -13.31 -10.26 2.11
CA THR A 454 -13.56 -10.17 0.65
C THR A 454 -15.04 -10.00 0.29
N ASP A 455 -15.94 -10.37 1.21
CA ASP A 455 -17.38 -10.40 0.98
C ASP A 455 -18.12 -9.41 1.91
N SER A 456 -17.37 -8.48 2.53
CA SER A 456 -17.92 -7.60 3.57
C SER A 456 -18.80 -6.50 2.96
N ASN A 457 -20.06 -6.48 3.38
CA ASN A 457 -20.96 -5.33 3.19
C ASN A 457 -20.84 -4.31 4.34
N ALA A 458 -19.87 -4.47 5.24
CA ALA A 458 -19.67 -3.57 6.38
C ALA A 458 -18.55 -2.56 6.05
N PRO A 459 -18.88 -1.31 5.68
CA PRO A 459 -17.88 -0.29 5.42
C PRO A 459 -17.06 0.01 6.67
N SER A 460 -15.76 0.24 6.47
CA SER A 460 -14.86 0.70 7.53
C SER A 460 -14.53 2.18 7.34
N SER A 461 -14.35 2.91 8.44
CA SER A 461 -14.00 4.32 8.44
C SER A 461 -12.63 4.55 9.05
N TYR A 462 -11.68 4.97 8.22
CA TYR A 462 -10.31 5.26 8.60
C TYR A 462 -10.06 6.77 8.60
N THR A 463 -9.15 7.23 9.46
CA THR A 463 -8.52 8.53 9.34
C THR A 463 -7.01 8.31 9.30
N ALA A 464 -6.33 9.04 8.42
CA ALA A 464 -4.89 8.97 8.25
C ALA A 464 -4.36 10.36 7.85
N ASN A 465 -3.68 11.02 8.78
CA ASN A 465 -3.04 12.31 8.60
C ASN A 465 -1.50 12.14 8.58
N GLU A 466 -0.79 13.20 8.19
CA GLU A 466 0.67 13.25 8.37
C GLU A 466 0.98 13.58 9.83
N GLY A 467 1.73 12.70 10.48
CA GLY A 467 2.28 12.89 11.83
C GLY A 467 3.71 13.41 11.80
N ASP A 468 4.30 13.58 12.97
CA ASP A 468 5.69 14.04 13.15
C ASP A 468 6.71 13.01 12.61
N ASP A 469 6.52 11.74 12.96
CA ASP A 469 7.37 10.60 12.60
C ASP A 469 6.79 9.81 11.41
N GLY A 470 5.47 9.70 11.33
CA GLY A 470 4.81 8.78 10.41
C GLY A 470 3.36 9.10 10.08
N LEU A 471 2.54 8.06 10.00
CA LEU A 471 1.11 8.15 9.73
C LEU A 471 0.36 8.32 11.06
N ASP A 472 -0.29 9.46 11.29
CA ASP A 472 -1.23 9.64 12.38
C ASP A 472 -2.57 9.02 12.00
N ALA A 473 -2.84 7.83 12.54
CA ALA A 473 -3.94 6.97 12.15
C ALA A 473 -4.97 6.85 13.27
N SER A 474 -6.26 6.95 12.93
CA SER A 474 -7.36 6.70 13.86
C SER A 474 -8.60 6.11 13.16
N GLY A 475 -9.61 5.71 13.94
CA GLY A 475 -10.79 5.02 13.43
C GLY A 475 -10.61 3.50 13.38
N ASP A 476 -11.01 2.87 12.28
CA ASP A 476 -11.22 1.43 12.22
C ASP A 476 -9.96 0.57 11.98
N TRP A 477 -8.76 1.18 11.98
CA TRP A 477 -7.48 0.47 11.91
C TRP A 477 -7.33 -0.60 13.01
N PHE A 478 -7.78 -0.27 14.23
CA PHE A 478 -7.89 -1.21 15.34
C PHE A 478 -9.20 -1.00 16.10
N GLN A 479 -10.18 -1.83 15.81
CA GLN A 479 -11.44 -1.89 16.58
C GLN A 479 -11.34 -2.84 17.77
N SER A 480 -12.11 -2.56 18.82
CA SER A 480 -12.29 -3.46 19.95
C SER A 480 -12.85 -4.83 19.52
N ARG A 481 -12.41 -5.88 20.20
CA ARG A 481 -12.96 -7.24 20.09
C ARG A 481 -13.01 -7.74 18.64
N SER A 482 -11.92 -7.57 17.91
CA SER A 482 -11.86 -7.89 16.47
C SER A 482 -10.49 -8.47 16.11
N ILE A 483 -10.39 -9.06 14.91
CA ILE A 483 -9.14 -9.48 14.29
C ILE A 483 -8.86 -8.55 13.13
N HIS A 484 -7.63 -8.05 13.11
CA HIS A 484 -7.15 -7.08 12.11
C HIS A 484 -5.88 -7.61 11.45
N GLY A 485 -5.76 -7.35 10.15
CA GLY A 485 -4.55 -7.62 9.38
C GLY A 485 -4.14 -6.37 8.63
N HIS A 486 -2.84 -6.11 8.57
CA HIS A 486 -2.29 -4.99 7.83
C HIS A 486 -1.03 -5.40 7.07
N LEU A 487 -0.85 -4.77 5.91
CA LEU A 487 0.41 -4.72 5.17
C LEU A 487 0.99 -3.32 5.33
N LEU A 488 2.27 -3.26 5.67
CA LEU A 488 3.05 -2.04 5.74
C LEU A 488 4.24 -2.11 4.80
N GLN A 489 4.59 -0.99 4.19
CA GLN A 489 5.79 -0.85 3.37
C GLN A 489 6.50 0.44 3.74
N SER A 490 7.82 0.41 3.87
CA SER A 490 8.63 1.60 4.20
C SER A 490 9.99 1.58 3.51
N VAL A 491 10.57 2.76 3.35
CA VAL A 491 11.96 2.98 2.97
C VAL A 491 12.67 3.62 4.15
N ARG A 492 13.56 2.88 4.78
CA ARG A 492 14.28 3.31 5.99
C ARG A 492 15.74 3.61 5.66
N SER A 493 16.22 4.78 6.06
CA SER A 493 17.67 5.05 6.01
C SER A 493 18.41 4.17 7.01
N THR A 494 19.48 3.51 6.59
CA THR A 494 20.28 2.65 7.48
C THR A 494 21.75 2.65 7.08
N ARG A 495 22.62 2.58 8.09
CA ARG A 495 24.06 2.31 7.90
C ARG A 495 24.40 0.83 8.12
N GLY A 496 23.46 0.07 8.69
CA GLY A 496 23.61 -1.35 8.97
C GLY A 496 23.69 -2.14 7.67
N ARG A 497 24.75 -2.94 7.56
CA ARG A 497 25.11 -3.77 6.41
C ARG A 497 25.98 -4.94 6.87
N ILE A 498 26.10 -5.92 5.99
CA ILE A 498 27.10 -6.99 6.11
C ILE A 498 28.26 -6.68 5.17
N GLU A 499 29.47 -6.69 5.71
CA GLU A 499 30.73 -6.51 4.97
C GLU A 499 31.45 -7.85 4.84
N LEU A 500 32.07 -8.08 3.67
CA LEU A 500 32.91 -9.24 3.43
C LEU A 500 34.38 -8.85 3.48
N SER A 501 35.15 -9.54 4.31
CA SER A 501 36.60 -9.39 4.38
C SER A 501 37.25 -9.68 3.01
N PRO A 502 38.24 -8.88 2.58
CA PRO A 502 38.96 -9.10 1.34
C PRO A 502 39.97 -10.28 1.41
N GLU A 503 40.17 -10.87 2.59
CA GLU A 503 41.13 -11.95 2.80
C GLU A 503 40.79 -13.23 2.01
N ALA A 504 41.82 -13.92 1.54
CA ALA A 504 41.68 -15.19 0.84
C ALA A 504 41.33 -16.32 1.82
N GLY A 505 40.36 -17.16 1.47
CA GLY A 505 39.98 -18.32 2.28
C GLY A 505 38.47 -18.44 2.47
N ALA A 506 38.06 -19.01 3.60
CA ALA A 506 36.66 -19.04 4.00
C ALA A 506 36.15 -17.59 4.19
N PRO A 507 34.99 -17.22 3.62
CA PRO A 507 34.45 -15.87 3.75
C PRO A 507 34.29 -15.46 5.21
N VAL A 508 34.79 -14.28 5.57
CA VAL A 508 34.57 -13.66 6.87
C VAL A 508 33.58 -12.52 6.70
N LEU A 509 32.45 -12.59 7.41
CA LEU A 509 31.41 -11.58 7.37
C LEU A 509 31.42 -10.75 8.65
N THR A 510 31.34 -9.42 8.51
CA THR A 510 31.20 -8.47 9.61
C THR A 510 29.81 -7.83 9.58
N SER A 511 29.10 -7.85 10.70
CA SER A 511 27.83 -7.14 10.84
C SER A 511 28.04 -5.75 11.43
N THR A 512 27.45 -4.74 10.80
CA THR A 512 27.40 -3.37 11.31
C THR A 512 26.02 -2.99 11.87
N PHE A 513 25.10 -3.96 11.95
CA PHE A 513 23.82 -3.74 12.61
C PHE A 513 24.00 -3.53 14.12
N ASP A 514 23.08 -2.80 14.73
CA ASP A 514 22.98 -2.56 16.17
C ASP A 514 22.28 -3.71 16.93
N TYR A 515 21.89 -4.76 16.20
CA TYR A 515 21.25 -5.97 16.71
C TYR A 515 21.92 -7.24 16.18
N ASP A 516 21.71 -8.34 16.90
CA ASP A 516 22.26 -9.64 16.54
C ASP A 516 21.46 -10.29 15.40
N LEU A 517 22.17 -11.00 14.52
CA LEU A 517 21.60 -11.85 13.49
C LEU A 517 21.71 -13.32 13.93
N GLY A 518 20.65 -14.09 13.69
CA GLY A 518 20.67 -15.54 13.88
C GLY A 518 21.43 -16.24 12.74
N THR A 519 20.91 -17.37 12.27
CA THR A 519 21.54 -18.12 11.17
C THR A 519 21.69 -17.25 9.94
N VAL A 520 22.91 -17.13 9.43
CA VAL A 520 23.26 -16.38 8.23
C VAL A 520 23.66 -17.35 7.14
N PHE A 521 22.97 -17.31 6.01
CA PHE A 521 23.41 -17.94 4.76
C PHE A 521 23.98 -16.88 3.83
N TYR A 522 25.09 -17.19 3.17
CA TYR A 522 25.69 -16.36 2.15
C TYR A 522 25.92 -17.18 0.88
N GLN A 523 25.49 -16.64 -0.26
CA GLN A 523 25.85 -17.14 -1.57
C GLN A 523 26.95 -16.27 -2.16
N SER A 524 28.14 -16.84 -2.36
CA SER A 524 29.24 -16.16 -3.03
C SER A 524 28.96 -15.94 -4.51
N LYS A 525 29.74 -15.07 -5.17
CA LYS A 525 29.51 -14.69 -6.59
C LYS A 525 29.72 -15.86 -7.57
N ASP A 526 30.57 -16.81 -7.20
CA ASP A 526 30.80 -18.09 -7.88
C ASP A 526 29.71 -19.14 -7.59
N GLY A 527 28.75 -18.82 -6.72
CA GLY A 527 27.57 -19.63 -6.44
C GLY A 527 27.73 -20.63 -5.29
N ALA A 528 28.89 -20.67 -4.63
CA ALA A 528 29.10 -21.49 -3.44
C ALA A 528 28.27 -20.95 -2.25
N TRP A 529 27.83 -21.87 -1.38
CA TRP A 529 27.02 -21.54 -0.22
C TRP A 529 27.83 -21.67 1.05
N TRP A 530 27.65 -20.70 1.93
CA TRP A 530 28.33 -20.58 3.20
C TRP A 530 27.31 -20.27 4.29
N THR A 531 27.60 -20.67 5.53
CA THR A 531 26.67 -20.48 6.66
C THR A 531 27.40 -20.20 7.96
N SER A 532 26.72 -19.50 8.86
CA SER A 532 27.04 -19.41 10.29
C SER A 532 25.75 -19.52 11.10
N ASP A 533 25.82 -20.05 12.32
CA ASP A 533 24.66 -20.17 13.21
C ASP A 533 24.23 -18.83 13.80
N ALA A 534 25.18 -17.90 13.96
CA ALA A 534 24.95 -16.57 14.48
C ALA A 534 25.96 -15.56 13.92
N LEU A 535 25.55 -14.29 13.89
CA LEU A 535 26.42 -13.16 13.63
C LEU A 535 26.02 -12.00 14.54
N GLY A 536 26.80 -11.82 15.61
CA GLY A 536 26.54 -10.78 16.62
C GLY A 536 26.75 -9.36 16.10
N LYS A 537 26.08 -8.40 16.72
CA LYS A 537 26.22 -6.97 16.42
C LYS A 537 27.68 -6.52 16.51
N GLY A 538 28.16 -5.82 15.49
CA GLY A 538 29.54 -5.31 15.42
C GLY A 538 30.64 -6.37 15.32
N ASN A 539 30.29 -7.66 15.27
CA ASN A 539 31.26 -8.76 15.26
C ASN A 539 31.50 -9.30 13.86
N SER A 540 32.63 -10.00 13.71
CA SER A 540 32.97 -10.77 12.50
C SER A 540 32.83 -12.26 12.77
N VAL A 541 32.43 -13.03 11.74
CA VAL A 541 32.38 -14.49 11.81
C VAL A 541 32.94 -15.11 10.54
N THR A 542 33.78 -16.12 10.70
CA THR A 542 34.26 -16.96 9.60
C THR A 542 33.19 -17.99 9.26
N LEU A 543 32.72 -17.99 8.01
CA LEU A 543 31.65 -18.90 7.60
C LEU A 543 32.16 -20.33 7.36
N SER A 544 31.28 -21.28 7.60
CA SER A 544 31.49 -22.69 7.26
C SER A 544 30.86 -23.03 5.90
N PRO A 545 31.43 -23.97 5.12
CA PRO A 545 30.82 -24.44 3.89
C PRO A 545 29.41 -24.98 4.12
N SER A 546 28.50 -24.66 3.21
CA SER A 546 27.11 -25.12 3.22
C SER A 546 26.69 -25.61 1.83
N SER A 547 25.46 -26.09 1.72
CA SER A 547 24.90 -26.56 0.45
C SER A 547 23.65 -25.77 0.06
N LYS A 548 23.39 -25.69 -1.24
CA LYS A 548 22.13 -25.14 -1.76
C LYS A 548 20.90 -25.86 -1.17
N SER A 549 20.99 -27.16 -0.92
CA SER A 549 19.92 -27.95 -0.30
C SER A 549 19.65 -27.53 1.15
N ALA A 550 20.72 -27.30 1.94
CA ALA A 550 20.60 -26.81 3.31
C ALA A 550 19.95 -25.43 3.35
N PHE A 551 20.41 -24.51 2.49
CA PHE A 551 19.77 -23.20 2.32
C PHE A 551 18.30 -23.33 1.92
N GLN A 552 17.99 -24.12 0.90
CA GLN A 552 16.60 -24.30 0.44
C GLN A 552 15.69 -24.84 1.53
N LYS A 553 16.15 -25.80 2.33
CA LYS A 553 15.39 -26.35 3.46
C LYS A 553 15.08 -25.26 4.50
N TRP A 554 16.09 -24.48 4.90
CA TRP A 554 15.91 -23.36 5.81
C TRP A 554 15.00 -22.26 5.23
N PHE A 555 15.24 -21.89 3.97
CA PHE A 555 14.54 -20.83 3.27
C PHE A 555 13.05 -21.14 3.10
N VAL A 556 12.70 -22.39 2.76
CA VAL A 556 11.30 -22.82 2.66
C VAL A 556 10.56 -22.64 4.00
N THR A 557 11.21 -22.93 5.13
CA THR A 557 10.64 -22.66 6.46
C THR A 557 10.36 -21.16 6.67
N GLN A 558 11.27 -20.27 6.27
CA GLN A 558 11.06 -18.83 6.39
C GLN A 558 9.97 -18.32 5.44
N ARG A 559 9.99 -18.79 4.20
CA ARG A 559 8.99 -18.50 3.17
C ARG A 559 7.57 -18.86 3.62
N HIS A 560 7.41 -19.95 4.37
CA HIS A 560 6.11 -20.39 4.89
C HIS A 560 5.54 -19.52 6.02
N GLN A 561 6.26 -18.49 6.49
CA GLN A 561 5.74 -17.52 7.46
C GLN A 561 5.04 -16.32 6.81
N PHE A 562 5.27 -16.08 5.51
CA PHE A 562 4.67 -14.99 4.76
C PHE A 562 3.33 -15.37 4.10
N SER A 563 2.52 -14.36 3.78
CA SER A 563 1.41 -14.50 2.84
C SER A 563 1.90 -15.02 1.49
N SER A 564 0.99 -15.63 0.71
CA SER A 564 1.35 -16.20 -0.59
C SER A 564 1.89 -15.15 -1.59
N GLY A 565 1.48 -13.88 -1.47
CA GLY A 565 2.01 -12.78 -2.28
C GLY A 565 3.48 -12.49 -1.96
N ASN A 566 3.80 -12.20 -0.71
CA ASN A 566 5.17 -11.87 -0.29
C ASN A 566 6.11 -13.09 -0.37
N ALA A 567 5.59 -14.30 -0.15
CA ALA A 567 6.35 -15.53 -0.39
C ALA A 567 6.84 -15.66 -1.84
N LYS A 568 6.05 -15.24 -2.84
CA LYS A 568 6.48 -15.21 -4.25
C LYS A 568 7.58 -14.18 -4.49
N GLN A 569 7.47 -12.98 -3.91
CA GLN A 569 8.52 -11.96 -3.99
C GLN A 569 9.84 -12.48 -3.42
N LEU A 570 9.78 -13.20 -2.29
CA LEU A 570 10.93 -13.83 -1.68
C LEU A 570 11.55 -14.92 -2.56
N ASP A 571 10.74 -15.76 -3.23
CA ASP A 571 11.20 -16.78 -4.18
C ASP A 571 12.02 -16.18 -5.33
N PHE A 572 11.71 -14.94 -5.72
CA PHE A 572 12.48 -14.23 -6.75
C PHE A 572 13.82 -13.74 -6.23
N LEU A 573 13.89 -13.16 -5.02
CA LEU A 573 15.15 -12.74 -4.43
C LEU A 573 16.12 -13.91 -4.24
N ALA A 574 15.62 -15.07 -3.81
CA ALA A 574 16.42 -16.28 -3.60
C ALA A 574 17.15 -16.80 -4.85
N ARG A 575 16.79 -16.33 -6.04
CA ARG A 575 17.44 -16.70 -7.31
C ARG A 575 18.62 -15.79 -7.66
N GLN A 576 18.78 -14.66 -6.97
CA GLN A 576 19.83 -13.69 -7.26
C GLN A 576 21.13 -14.07 -6.53
N PRO A 577 22.26 -14.22 -7.25
CA PRO A 577 23.54 -14.56 -6.66
C PRO A 577 24.16 -13.40 -5.86
N GLY A 578 25.14 -13.72 -5.00
CA GLY A 578 25.91 -12.69 -4.29
C GLY A 578 25.14 -12.01 -3.15
N ARG A 579 24.23 -12.74 -2.49
CA ARG A 579 23.34 -12.23 -1.45
C ARG A 579 23.49 -12.99 -0.16
N PHE A 580 23.18 -12.33 0.94
CA PHE A 580 23.02 -12.97 2.24
C PHE A 580 21.54 -13.09 2.62
N TYR A 581 21.25 -14.00 3.54
CA TYR A 581 19.94 -14.22 4.14
C TYR A 581 20.13 -14.50 5.63
N ALA A 582 19.40 -13.79 6.48
CA ALA A 582 19.47 -13.97 7.92
C ALA A 582 18.07 -13.83 8.55
N LEU A 583 17.82 -14.55 9.64
CA LEU A 583 16.63 -14.35 10.47
C LEU A 583 17.03 -13.70 11.79
N THR A 584 16.24 -12.74 12.27
CA THR A 584 16.42 -12.14 13.60
C THR A 584 15.08 -11.73 14.20
N GLU A 585 14.99 -11.77 15.52
CA GLU A 585 13.87 -11.21 16.30
C GLU A 585 14.20 -9.83 16.88
N ASN A 586 15.43 -9.36 16.70
CA ASN A 586 15.97 -8.15 17.34
C ASN A 586 15.94 -6.91 16.43
N ALA A 587 15.66 -7.08 15.14
CA ALA A 587 15.58 -5.95 14.22
C ALA A 587 14.29 -5.13 14.46
N PRO A 588 14.37 -3.78 14.43
CA PRO A 588 13.21 -2.94 14.69
C PRO A 588 12.17 -3.06 13.56
N ALA A 589 10.95 -3.41 13.95
CA ALA A 589 9.76 -3.36 13.09
C ALA A 589 9.23 -1.92 12.95
N ILE A 590 8.27 -1.72 12.06
CA ILE A 590 7.47 -0.50 12.01
C ILE A 590 6.46 -0.58 13.15
N GLU A 591 6.59 0.31 14.13
CA GLU A 591 5.66 0.35 15.24
C GLU A 591 4.32 0.95 14.83
N THR A 592 3.26 0.43 15.44
CA THR A 592 1.87 0.81 15.18
C THR A 592 1.16 1.03 16.52
N TYR A 593 -0.03 0.48 16.72
CA TYR A 593 -0.79 0.78 17.91
C TYR A 593 -0.20 0.16 19.19
N ARG A 594 0.26 1.02 20.12
CA ARG A 594 0.91 0.64 21.40
C ARG A 594 0.08 -0.28 22.30
N SER A 595 -1.24 -0.32 22.15
CA SER A 595 -2.10 -1.21 22.92
C SER A 595 -2.03 -2.67 22.44
N ILE A 596 -1.36 -2.94 21.32
CA ILE A 596 -1.10 -4.29 20.83
C ILE A 596 0.26 -4.77 21.38
N LYS A 597 0.23 -5.86 22.15
CA LYS A 597 1.42 -6.60 22.54
C LYS A 597 1.81 -7.57 21.43
N TRP A 598 2.87 -7.26 20.71
CA TRP A 598 3.45 -8.15 19.69
C TRP A 598 4.20 -9.28 20.38
N LEU A 599 3.71 -10.52 20.19
CA LEU A 599 4.25 -11.71 20.85
C LEU A 599 5.44 -12.30 20.10
N SER A 600 5.49 -12.07 18.79
CA SER A 600 6.66 -12.34 17.96
C SER A 600 6.80 -11.28 16.89
N THR A 601 8.04 -10.93 16.59
CA THR A 601 8.42 -10.03 15.50
C THR A 601 9.62 -10.66 14.82
N ASN A 602 9.37 -11.40 13.73
CA ASN A 602 10.43 -12.07 13.00
C ASN A 602 10.81 -11.23 11.79
N THR A 603 12.11 -10.98 11.61
CA THR A 603 12.64 -10.24 10.46
C THR A 603 13.54 -11.15 9.65
N LEU A 604 13.12 -11.43 8.41
CA LEU A 604 13.97 -12.01 7.39
C LEU A 604 14.73 -10.89 6.68
N ILE A 605 16.03 -10.82 6.93
CA ILE A 605 16.93 -9.82 6.36
C ILE A 605 17.67 -10.43 5.17
N THR A 606 17.75 -9.70 4.07
CA THR A 606 18.55 -10.05 2.91
C THR A 606 19.18 -8.82 2.29
N GLY A 607 20.21 -8.99 1.47
CA GLY A 607 20.81 -7.90 0.75
C GLY A 607 22.06 -8.32 0.02
N HIS A 608 22.61 -7.40 -0.76
CA HIS A 608 23.97 -7.55 -1.27
C HIS A 608 24.98 -7.26 -0.15
N ILE A 609 26.11 -7.97 -0.23
CA ILE A 609 27.23 -7.76 0.68
C ILE A 609 28.02 -6.53 0.24
N ALA A 610 28.37 -5.68 1.21
CA ALA A 610 29.31 -4.59 1.02
C ALA A 610 30.75 -5.12 1.00
N ARG A 611 31.61 -4.46 0.21
CA ARG A 611 33.04 -4.79 0.11
C ARG A 611 33.87 -3.68 0.71
#